data_AF-A0A968MCV3-F1
#
_entry.id   AF-A0A968MCV3-F1
#
_cell.length_a   1.000
_cell.length_b   1.000
_cell.length_c   1.000
_cell.angle_alpha   90.00
_cell.angle_beta   90.00
_cell.angle_gamma   90.00
#
_symmetry.space_group_name_H-M   'P 1'
#
loop_
_entity.id
_entity.type
_entity.pdbx_description
1 polymer ?
#
loop_
_entity_poly.entity_id
_entity_poly.type
_entity_poly.pdbx_seq_one_letter_code
_entity_poly.pdbx_strand_id
1 'polypeptide(L)'
;VLAEGQVLYTRYCAHCHGADGGGQGPVAQQYPGVANLKGVAYQTLAPGHIYWVITHGKGRMWPHGFLVDSPDRWKIVNYVLQLQGRVGNQPAPAEGDTAVSGDSLSISPEVPKKKTKR
;
A
#
# COMPACT_ATOMS: atom_id res chain seq x y z
N VAL A 1 14.66 -6.81 -9.16
CA VAL A 1 13.73 -5.88 -8.45
C VAL A 1 12.89 -5.01 -9.38
N LEU A 2 13.44 -4.01 -10.08
CA LEU A 2 12.60 -3.08 -10.89
C LEU A 2 11.93 -3.75 -12.10
N ALA A 3 12.63 -4.64 -12.81
CA ALA A 3 12.06 -5.39 -13.92
C ALA A 3 10.90 -6.31 -13.48
N GLU A 4 11.05 -7.00 -12.35
CA GLU A 4 9.97 -7.80 -11.76
C GLU A 4 8.81 -6.92 -11.28
N GLY A 5 9.11 -5.79 -10.64
CA GLY A 5 8.10 -4.82 -10.21
C GLY A 5 7.29 -4.27 -11.37
N GLN A 6 7.92 -4.04 -12.53
CA GLN A 6 7.24 -3.66 -13.76
C GLN A 6 6.27 -4.75 -14.23
N VAL A 7 6.71 -6.01 -14.28
CA VAL A 7 5.85 -7.14 -14.70
C VAL A 7 4.63 -7.27 -13.78
N LEU A 8 4.84 -7.21 -12.47
CA LEU A 8 3.78 -7.29 -11.47
C LEU A 8 2.82 -6.10 -11.59
N TYR A 9 3.34 -4.88 -11.75
CA TYR A 9 2.53 -3.68 -11.95
C TYR A 9 1.70 -3.77 -13.23
N THR A 10 2.28 -4.22 -14.34
CA THR A 10 1.56 -4.40 -15.60
C THR A 10 0.43 -5.41 -15.47
N ARG A 11 0.64 -6.49 -14.71
CA ARG A 11 -0.37 -7.55 -14.52
C ARG A 11 -1.53 -7.13 -13.61
N TYR A 12 -1.26 -6.40 -12.53
CA TYR A 12 -2.28 -6.14 -11.50
C TYR A 12 -2.76 -4.69 -11.45
N CYS A 13 -1.92 -3.72 -11.84
CA CYS A 13 -2.17 -2.30 -11.57
C CYS A 13 -2.44 -1.49 -12.84
N ALA A 14 -1.81 -1.83 -13.97
CA ALA A 14 -1.88 -1.03 -15.20
C ALA A 14 -3.28 -0.94 -15.82
N HIS A 15 -4.15 -1.94 -15.59
CA HIS A 15 -5.53 -1.92 -16.09
C HIS A 15 -6.34 -0.76 -15.52
N CYS A 16 -6.03 -0.32 -14.29
CA CYS A 16 -6.66 0.83 -13.66
C CYS A 16 -5.80 2.09 -13.80
N HIS A 17 -4.54 2.01 -13.40
CA HIS A 17 -3.66 3.18 -13.28
C HIS A 17 -2.90 3.56 -14.56
N GLY A 18 -2.98 2.74 -15.62
CA GLY A 18 -2.20 2.92 -16.84
C GLY A 18 -0.76 2.43 -16.68
N ALA A 19 -0.07 2.16 -17.80
CA ALA A 19 1.31 1.69 -17.78
C ALA A 19 2.30 2.71 -17.19
N ASP A 20 1.97 3.99 -17.30
CA ASP A 20 2.74 5.12 -16.80
C ASP A 20 2.33 5.58 -15.40
N GLY A 21 1.27 4.99 -14.82
CA GLY A 21 0.70 5.42 -13.54
C GLY A 21 -0.11 6.72 -13.60
N GLY A 22 -0.47 7.18 -14.81
CA GLY A 22 -1.21 8.42 -15.04
C GLY A 22 -2.70 8.38 -14.67
N GLY A 23 -3.22 7.25 -14.21
CA GLY A 23 -4.64 7.07 -13.88
C GLY A 23 -5.55 6.93 -15.10
N GLN A 24 -4.98 6.62 -16.27
CA GLN A 24 -5.66 6.58 -17.57
C GLN A 24 -5.78 5.14 -18.11
N GLY A 25 -5.84 4.14 -17.23
CA GLY A 25 -6.04 2.75 -17.64
C GLY A 25 -7.42 2.54 -18.29
N PRO A 26 -7.63 1.42 -19.00
CA PRO A 26 -8.92 1.10 -19.63
C PRO A 26 -10.09 1.12 -18.63
N VAL A 27 -9.86 0.75 -17.37
CA VAL A 27 -10.91 0.81 -16.33
C VAL A 27 -11.28 2.26 -15.99
N ALA A 28 -10.34 3.21 -16.10
CA ALA A 28 -10.60 4.62 -15.81
C ALA A 28 -11.54 5.28 -16.84
N GLN A 29 -11.66 4.71 -18.05
CA GLN A 29 -12.62 5.16 -19.06
C GLN A 29 -14.07 4.91 -18.64
N GLN A 30 -14.32 3.79 -17.96
CA GLN A 30 -15.64 3.41 -17.47
C GLN A 30 -15.90 3.90 -16.04
N TYR A 31 -14.85 3.97 -15.22
CA TYR A 31 -14.93 4.34 -13.81
C TYR A 31 -14.05 5.57 -13.54
N PRO A 32 -14.63 6.79 -13.57
CA PRO A 32 -13.86 8.00 -13.31
C PRO A 32 -13.38 8.07 -11.86
N GLY A 33 -12.21 8.69 -11.65
CA GLY A 33 -11.62 8.91 -10.33
C GLY A 33 -10.52 7.94 -9.94
N VAL A 34 -9.93 7.21 -10.90
CA VAL A 34 -8.69 6.46 -10.65
C VAL A 34 -7.56 7.44 -10.30
N ALA A 35 -6.82 7.14 -9.24
CA ALA A 35 -5.73 7.99 -8.78
C ALA A 35 -4.59 8.05 -9.83
N ASN A 36 -4.18 9.27 -10.17
CA ASN A 36 -2.94 9.51 -10.89
C ASN A 36 -1.77 9.40 -9.90
N LEU A 37 -1.02 8.30 -9.97
CA LEU A 37 0.09 7.99 -9.08
C LEU A 37 1.25 9.00 -9.20
N LYS A 38 1.33 9.72 -10.32
CA LYS A 38 2.31 10.79 -10.55
C LYS A 38 1.83 12.16 -10.07
N GLY A 39 0.59 12.28 -9.58
CA GLY A 39 0.09 13.53 -9.02
C GLY A 39 0.90 13.97 -7.80
N VAL A 40 1.04 15.28 -7.60
CA VAL A 40 1.81 15.88 -6.49
C VAL A 40 1.36 15.33 -5.12
N ALA A 41 0.06 15.10 -4.96
CA ALA A 41 -0.53 14.52 -3.75
C ALA A 41 -0.02 13.11 -3.41
N TYR A 42 0.46 12.35 -4.40
CA TYR A 42 0.95 10.98 -4.22
C TYR A 42 2.47 10.88 -4.20
N GLN A 43 3.17 11.88 -4.73
CA GLN A 43 4.63 11.97 -4.68
C GLN A 43 5.17 12.26 -3.28
N THR A 44 4.37 12.90 -2.41
CA THR A 44 4.78 13.18 -1.03
C THR A 44 4.50 12.02 -0.07
N LEU A 45 3.78 10.99 -0.53
CA LEU A 45 3.43 9.85 0.30
C LEU A 45 4.65 8.96 0.59
N ALA A 46 4.68 8.42 1.81
CA ALA A 46 5.68 7.44 2.20
C ALA A 46 5.52 6.14 1.39
N PRO A 47 6.61 5.44 1.05
CA PRO A 47 6.56 4.13 0.38
C PRO A 47 5.67 3.12 1.11
N GLY A 48 5.70 3.12 2.45
CA GLY A 48 4.85 2.27 3.28
C GLY A 48 3.35 2.54 3.11
N HIS A 49 2.95 3.78 2.76
CA HIS A 49 1.55 4.07 2.46
C HIS A 49 1.10 3.38 1.17
N ILE A 50 1.96 3.35 0.14
CA ILE A 50 1.68 2.66 -1.13
C ILE A 50 1.52 1.17 -0.85
N TYR A 51 2.43 0.57 -0.07
CA TYR A 51 2.32 -0.83 0.35
C TYR A 51 1.00 -1.12 1.09
N TRP A 52 0.61 -0.24 2.02
CA TRP A 52 -0.61 -0.39 2.80
C TRP A 52 -1.86 -0.34 1.91
N VAL A 53 -1.91 0.58 0.94
CA VAL A 53 -3.01 0.68 -0.03
C VAL A 53 -3.09 -0.55 -0.93
N ILE A 54 -1.94 -1.10 -1.37
CA ILE A 54 -1.94 -2.36 -2.13
C ILE A 54 -2.52 -3.49 -1.26
N THR A 55 -2.17 -3.53 0.02
CA THR A 55 -2.60 -4.60 0.93
C THR A 55 -4.08 -4.51 1.27
N HIS A 56 -4.58 -3.32 1.66
CA HIS A 56 -5.92 -3.14 2.21
C HIS A 56 -6.92 -2.50 1.25
N GLY A 57 -6.46 -2.00 0.10
CA GLY A 57 -7.28 -1.20 -0.80
C GLY A 57 -7.50 0.23 -0.28
N LYS A 58 -8.14 1.06 -1.11
CA LYS A 58 -8.53 2.43 -0.75
C LYS A 58 -9.68 2.91 -1.64
N GLY A 59 -10.79 3.31 -1.03
CA GLY A 59 -11.96 3.78 -1.76
C GLY A 59 -12.51 2.68 -2.69
N ARG A 60 -12.44 2.91 -4.00
CA ARG A 60 -12.87 1.93 -5.02
C ARG A 60 -11.77 0.96 -5.44
N MET A 61 -10.53 1.16 -4.99
CA MET A 61 -9.46 0.19 -5.21
C MET A 61 -9.61 -0.94 -4.20
N TRP A 62 -9.81 -2.16 -4.71
CA TRP A 62 -9.97 -3.34 -3.88
C TRP A 62 -8.60 -3.82 -3.32
N PRO A 63 -8.54 -4.46 -2.14
CA PRO A 63 -7.30 -5.00 -1.57
C PRO A 63 -6.65 -6.04 -2.50
N HIS A 64 -5.35 -5.94 -2.72
CA HIS A 64 -4.56 -6.94 -3.46
C HIS A 64 -3.70 -7.80 -2.51
N GLY A 65 -3.88 -7.67 -1.20
CA GLY A 65 -3.08 -8.36 -0.18
C GLY A 65 -3.13 -9.89 -0.24
N PHE A 66 -4.18 -10.46 -0.83
CA PHE A 66 -4.34 -11.91 -1.02
C PHE A 66 -3.97 -12.38 -2.45
N LEU A 67 -3.72 -11.44 -3.39
CA LEU A 67 -3.28 -11.74 -4.77
C LEU A 67 -1.77 -11.68 -4.94
N VAL A 68 -1.12 -10.79 -4.19
CA VAL A 68 0.29 -10.48 -4.33
C VAL A 68 0.96 -10.65 -2.99
N ASP A 69 2.00 -11.48 -2.91
CA ASP A 69 2.75 -11.71 -1.69
C ASP A 69 3.49 -10.46 -1.19
N SER A 70 3.80 -10.43 0.10
CA SER A 70 4.52 -9.32 0.75
C SER A 70 5.77 -8.83 0.01
N PRO A 71 6.74 -9.70 -0.37
CA PRO A 71 7.93 -9.26 -1.10
C PRO A 71 7.61 -8.68 -2.48
N ASP A 72 6.63 -9.24 -3.18
CA ASP A 72 6.24 -8.78 -4.51
C ASP A 72 5.51 -7.44 -4.47
N ARG A 73 4.74 -7.17 -3.41
CA ARG A 73 4.15 -5.84 -3.16
C ARG A 73 5.23 -4.77 -3.04
N TRP A 74 6.35 -5.05 -2.38
CA TRP A 74 7.47 -4.09 -2.30
C TRP A 74 8.15 -3.86 -3.66
N LYS A 75 8.24 -4.88 -4.52
CA LYS A 75 8.71 -4.69 -5.90
C LYS A 75 7.80 -3.75 -6.69
N ILE A 76 6.48 -3.88 -6.52
CA ILE A 76 5.50 -2.96 -7.13
C ILE A 76 5.69 -1.54 -6.57
N VAL A 77 5.82 -1.38 -5.26
CA VAL A 77 6.06 -0.06 -4.62
C VAL A 77 7.30 0.62 -5.22
N ASN A 78 8.41 -0.11 -5.34
CA ASN A 78 9.64 0.41 -5.92
C ASN A 78 9.47 0.83 -7.40
N TYR A 79 8.69 0.08 -8.18
CA TYR A 79 8.36 0.46 -9.55
C TYR A 79 7.47 1.72 -9.61
N VAL A 80 6.49 1.85 -8.71
CA VAL A 80 5.67 3.08 -8.62
C VAL A 80 6.51 4.29 -8.24
N LEU A 81 7.44 4.15 -7.29
CA LEU A 81 8.38 5.23 -6.95
C LEU A 81 9.28 5.60 -8.15
N GLN A 82 9.63 4.65 -8.99
CA GLN A 82 10.33 4.91 -10.25
C GLN A 82 9.50 5.70 -11.24
N LEU A 83 8.22 5.37 -11.41
CA LEU A 83 7.30 6.16 -12.24
C LEU A 83 7.13 7.60 -11.71
N GLN A 84 7.26 7.79 -10.40
CA GLN A 84 7.27 9.11 -9.74
C GLN A 84 8.61 9.85 -9.84
N GLY A 85 9.66 9.23 -10.39
CA GLY A 85 11.01 9.83 -10.46
C GLY A 85 11.75 9.88 -9.10
N ARG A 86 11.29 9.12 -8.10
CA ARG A 86 11.78 9.16 -6.71
C ARG A 86 12.81 8.08 -6.38
N VAL A 87 13.42 7.41 -7.37
CA VAL A 87 14.24 6.22 -7.11
C VAL A 87 15.47 6.56 -6.27
N GLY A 88 15.41 6.16 -5.00
CA GLY A 88 16.53 5.74 -4.16
C GLY A 88 16.25 4.30 -3.75
N ASN A 89 17.21 3.41 -3.99
CA ASN A 89 17.15 1.97 -3.76
C ASN A 89 16.65 1.65 -2.33
N GLN A 90 15.36 1.36 -2.15
CA GLN A 90 14.83 0.83 -0.90
C GLN A 90 14.70 -0.69 -1.07
N PRO A 91 15.57 -1.49 -0.43
CA PRO A 91 15.42 -2.93 -0.45
C PRO A 91 14.07 -3.28 0.18
N ALA A 92 13.39 -4.28 -0.39
CA ALA A 92 12.27 -4.91 0.28
C ALA A 92 12.75 -5.30 1.69
N PRO A 93 11.97 -5.04 2.77
CA PRO A 93 12.36 -5.49 4.09
C PRO A 93 12.56 -7.00 4.01
N ALA A 94 13.78 -7.44 4.36
CA ALA A 94 14.18 -8.82 4.35
C ALA A 94 13.14 -9.67 5.09
N GLU A 95 12.74 -10.76 4.44
CA GLU A 95 11.89 -11.78 5.03
C GLU A 95 12.39 -12.18 6.44
N GLY A 96 11.51 -12.04 7.42
CA GLY A 96 11.78 -12.34 8.82
C GLY A 96 10.47 -12.62 9.55
N ASP A 97 9.83 -13.73 9.19
CA ASP A 97 8.94 -14.42 10.12
C ASP A 97 9.78 -14.97 11.27
N THR A 98 9.69 -14.36 12.46
CA THR A 98 9.74 -15.12 13.71
C THR A 98 8.89 -14.45 14.79
N ALA A 99 7.99 -15.25 15.35
CA ALA A 99 7.43 -15.16 16.69
C ALA A 99 6.28 -14.17 16.95
N VAL A 100 5.07 -14.68 16.71
CA VAL A 100 4.05 -14.67 17.78
C VAL A 100 4.69 -15.31 19.01
N SER A 101 5.06 -14.49 19.99
CA SER A 101 5.24 -14.93 21.38
C SER A 101 4.24 -14.12 22.18
N GLY A 102 3.18 -14.80 22.65
CA GLY A 102 2.29 -14.23 23.63
C GLY A 102 3.06 -13.92 24.90
N ASP A 103 2.92 -12.69 25.39
CA ASP A 103 3.03 -12.40 26.81
C ASP A 103 1.66 -11.87 27.23
N SER A 104 0.82 -12.80 27.67
CA SER A 104 -0.21 -12.46 28.63
C SER A 104 0.52 -12.08 29.91
N LEU A 105 0.37 -10.84 30.39
CA LEU A 105 0.14 -10.56 31.80
C LEU A 105 -0.32 -9.09 32.00
N SER A 106 -1.56 -8.98 32.50
CA SER A 106 -2.04 -7.92 33.40
C SER A 106 -2.40 -6.53 32.85
N ILE A 107 -3.57 -6.42 32.19
CA ILE A 107 -4.44 -5.24 32.37
C ILE A 107 -5.23 -5.44 33.67
N SER A 108 -4.93 -4.64 34.69
CA SER A 108 -5.88 -4.38 35.78
C SER A 108 -6.88 -3.31 35.31
N PRO A 109 -8.19 -3.46 35.56
CA PRO A 109 -9.16 -2.43 35.20
C PRO A 109 -9.28 -1.41 36.32
N GLU A 110 -8.75 -0.20 36.12
CA GLU A 110 -9.08 0.93 37.00
C GLU A 110 -10.11 1.84 36.31
N VAL A 111 -11.36 1.69 36.75
CA VAL A 111 -12.52 2.47 36.33
C VAL A 111 -12.51 3.82 37.05
N PRO A 112 -12.36 4.98 36.37
CA PRO A 112 -12.60 6.26 37.02
C PRO A 112 -14.12 6.49 37.17
N LYS A 113 -14.56 6.50 38.43
CA LYS A 113 -15.92 6.71 38.90
C LYS A 113 -16.50 8.05 38.40
N LYS A 114 -17.64 8.01 37.70
CA LYS A 114 -18.50 9.17 37.44
C LYS A 114 -18.87 9.85 38.76
N LYS A 115 -18.45 11.11 38.96
CA LYS A 115 -19.02 11.99 40.00
C LYS A 115 -20.26 12.67 39.42
N THR A 116 -21.42 12.09 39.70
CA THR A 116 -22.71 12.78 39.67
C THR A 116 -22.71 13.84 40.76
N LYS A 117 -22.82 15.12 40.38
CA LYS A 117 -23.07 16.23 41.31
C LYS A 117 -24.56 16.59 41.20
N ARG A 118 -25.25 16.51 42.33
CA ARG A 118 -26.58 17.06 42.56
C ARG A 118 -26.56 18.57 42.44
#